data_AF-A0A7Z9BMZ0-F1
#
_entry.id   AF-A0A7Z9BMZ0-F1
#
_cell.length_a   1.000
_cell.length_b   1.000
_cell.length_c   1.000
_cell.angle_alpha   90.00
_cell.angle_beta   90.00
_cell.angle_gamma   90.00
#
_symmetry.space_group_name_H-M   'P 1'
#
loop_
_entity.id
_entity.type
_entity.pdbx_description
1 polymer ?
#
loop_
_entity_poly.entity_id
_entity_poly.type
_entity_poly.pdbx_seq_one_letter_code
_entity_poly.pdbx_strand_id
1 'polypeptide(L)'
;MSILPHFILSLFLAITFSFIAPLLLIAMGLIMFALMSHLPLIQNLGEFGCNQMLKFLSTFGDGHPLQGCLVIALTFSLVGGLFDTYACCQNFRSN
;
A
#
# COMPACT_ATOMS: atom_id res chain seq x y z
N MET A 1 12.37 32.44 -3.03
CA MET A 1 11.41 31.31 -2.96
C MET A 1 12.23 30.03 -2.95
N SER A 2 12.44 29.43 -1.78
CA SER A 2 13.26 28.22 -1.69
C SER A 2 12.47 27.05 -2.28
N ILE A 3 12.93 26.50 -3.42
CA ILE A 3 12.27 25.40 -4.13
C ILE A 3 12.35 24.07 -3.35
N LEU A 4 13.41 23.94 -2.53
CA LEU A 4 13.74 22.76 -1.75
C LEU A 4 12.70 22.37 -0.68
N PRO A 5 12.20 23.29 0.19
CA PRO A 5 11.20 22.93 1.19
C PRO A 5 9.87 22.47 0.58
N HIS A 6 9.47 23.04 -0.56
CA HIS A 6 8.24 22.61 -1.25
C HIS A 6 8.40 21.20 -1.85
N PHE A 7 9.58 20.91 -2.40
CA PHE A 7 9.90 19.58 -2.90
C PHE A 7 9.92 18.52 -1.78
N ILE A 8 10.61 18.80 -0.66
CA ILE A 8 10.67 17.86 0.48
C ILE A 8 9.28 17.57 1.03
N LEU A 9 8.41 18.58 1.12
CA LEU A 9 7.03 18.40 1.57
C LEU A 9 6.22 17.55 0.58
N SER A 10 6.30 17.83 -0.73
CA SER A 10 5.64 17.01 -1.76
C SER A 10 6.07 15.55 -1.68
N LEU A 11 7.38 15.32 -1.61
CA LEU A 11 7.98 14.00 -1.54
C LEU A 11 7.52 13.25 -0.28
N PHE A 12 7.50 13.93 0.87
CA PHE A 12 7.02 13.33 2.12
C PHE A 12 5.54 12.94 2.06
N LEU A 13 4.69 13.79 1.49
CA LEU A 13 3.27 13.47 1.28
C LEU A 13 3.12 12.29 0.31
N ALA A 14 3.86 12.28 -0.80
CA ALA A 14 3.79 11.22 -1.81
C ALA A 14 4.19 9.86 -1.24
N ILE A 15 5.30 9.81 -0.50
CA ILE A 15 5.80 8.62 0.21
C ILE A 15 4.76 8.15 1.22
N THR A 16 4.27 9.05 2.08
CA THR A 16 3.30 8.71 3.14
C THR A 16 1.98 8.21 2.57
N PHE A 17 1.43 8.87 1.56
CA PHE A 17 0.18 8.47 0.93
C PHE A 17 0.33 7.13 0.19
N SER A 18 1.45 6.94 -0.52
CA SER A 18 1.74 5.69 -1.23
C SER A 18 2.04 4.54 -0.27
N PHE A 19 2.54 4.80 0.94
CA PHE A 19 2.67 3.80 2.00
C PHE A 19 1.32 3.39 2.60
N ILE A 20 0.43 4.36 2.86
CA ILE A 20 -0.87 4.12 3.49
C ILE A 20 -1.85 3.41 2.53
N ALA A 21 -1.84 3.77 1.24
CA ALA A 21 -2.75 3.23 0.24
C ALA A 21 -2.82 1.67 0.20
N PRO A 22 -1.70 0.94 0.07
CA PRO A 22 -1.73 -0.53 0.07
C PRO A 22 -2.12 -1.09 1.44
N LEU A 23 -1.74 -0.46 2.56
CA LEU A 23 -2.17 -0.87 3.89
C LEU A 23 -3.69 -0.83 4.03
N LEU A 24 -4.29 0.27 3.56
CA LEU A 24 -5.74 0.49 3.60
C LEU A 24 -6.46 -0.51 2.71
N LEU A 25 -5.94 -0.78 1.51
CA LEU A 25 -6.50 -1.80 0.61
C LEU A 25 -6.49 -3.19 1.25
N ILE A 26 -5.35 -3.61 1.83
CA ILE A 26 -5.22 -4.90 2.51
C ILE A 26 -6.19 -4.98 3.70
N ALA A 27 -6.24 -3.94 4.53
CA ALA A 27 -7.12 -3.89 5.71
C ALA A 27 -8.60 -3.96 5.30
N MET A 28 -9.02 -3.15 4.33
CA MET A 28 -10.39 -3.15 3.82
C MET A 28 -10.78 -4.51 3.21
N GLY A 29 -9.87 -5.13 2.46
CA GLY A 29 -10.11 -6.45 1.89
C GLY A 29 -10.26 -7.53 2.96
N LEU A 30 -9.41 -7.52 3.99
CA LEU A 30 -9.52 -8.44 5.13
C LEU A 30 -10.82 -8.23 5.92
N ILE A 31 -11.19 -6.97 6.20
CA ILE A 31 -12.44 -6.65 6.89
C ILE A 31 -13.65 -7.12 6.07
N MET A 32 -13.63 -6.91 4.75
CA MET A 32 -14.70 -7.36 3.87
C MET A 32 -14.83 -8.89 3.88
N PHE A 33 -13.73 -9.63 3.77
CA PHE A 33 -13.75 -11.09 3.85
C PHE A 33 -14.17 -11.61 5.22
N ALA A 34 -13.72 -10.97 6.30
CA ALA A 34 -14.15 -11.29 7.66
C ALA A 34 -15.67 -11.06 7.82
N LEU A 35 -16.18 -9.94 7.32
CA LEU A 35 -17.62 -9.66 7.35
C LEU A 35 -18.40 -10.71 6.56
N MET A 36 -17.94 -11.09 5.36
CA MET A 36 -18.54 -12.17 4.56
C MET A 36 -18.51 -13.52 5.28
N SER A 37 -17.46 -13.81 6.07
CA SER A 37 -17.36 -15.07 6.83
C SER A 37 -18.45 -15.20 7.92
N HIS A 38 -18.98 -14.08 8.41
CA HIS A 38 -20.09 -14.09 9.38
C HIS A 38 -21.45 -14.39 8.77
N LEU A 39 -21.61 -14.31 7.44
CA LEU A 39 -22.87 -14.63 6.78
C LEU A 39 -22.90 -16.13 6.40
N PRO A 40 -23.85 -16.93 6.90
CA PRO A 40 -23.88 -18.38 6.68
C PRO A 40 -24.01 -18.78 5.20
N LEU A 41 -24.51 -17.87 4.35
CA LEU A 41 -24.66 -18.10 2.91
C LEU A 41 -23.32 -18.03 2.14
N ILE A 42 -22.40 -17.16 2.58
CA ILE A 42 -21.15 -16.85 1.88
C ILE A 42 -19.90 -17.10 2.76
N GLN A 43 -20.09 -17.79 3.89
CA GLN A 43 -19.06 -18.08 4.89
C GLN A 43 -17.78 -18.67 4.27
N ASN A 44 -17.93 -19.71 3.44
CA ASN A 44 -16.82 -20.42 2.79
C ASN A 44 -16.02 -19.50 1.87
N LEU A 45 -16.68 -18.55 1.20
CA LEU A 45 -16.02 -17.61 0.31
C LEU A 45 -15.24 -16.56 1.10
N GLY A 46 -15.80 -16.09 2.23
CA GLY A 46 -15.12 -15.18 3.15
C GLY A 46 -13.86 -15.80 3.77
N GLU A 47 -13.96 -17.03 4.28
CA GLU A 47 -12.81 -17.76 4.84
C GLU A 47 -11.74 -18.06 3.79
N PHE A 48 -12.15 -18.50 2.60
CA PHE A 48 -11.23 -18.74 1.49
C PHE A 48 -10.50 -17.46 1.08
N GLY A 49 -11.21 -16.35 0.95
CA GLY A 49 -10.64 -15.04 0.63
C GLY A 49 -9.65 -14.55 1.69
N CYS A 50 -10.01 -14.68 2.97
CA CYS A 50 -9.13 -14.33 4.09
C CYS A 50 -7.84 -15.16 4.08
N ASN A 51 -7.96 -16.49 3.95
CA ASN A 51 -6.80 -17.39 3.89
C ASN A 51 -5.92 -17.11 2.67
N GLN A 52 -6.51 -16.83 1.50
CA GLN A 52 -5.75 -16.48 0.31
C GLN A 52 -5.00 -15.14 0.48
N MET A 53 -5.64 -14.13 1.08
CA MET A 53 -5.00 -12.85 1.35
C MET A 53 -3.83 -13.02 2.32
N LEU A 54 -4.02 -13.76 3.42
CA LEU A 54 -2.97 -14.03 4.40
C LEU A 54 -1.81 -14.83 3.79
N LYS A 55 -2.11 -15.81 2.93
CA LYS A 55 -1.10 -16.60 2.21
C LYS A 55 -0.31 -15.75 1.21
N PHE A 56 -0.98 -14.85 0.50
CA PHE A 56 -0.32 -13.88 -0.37
C PHE A 56 0.64 -13.00 0.43
N LEU A 57 0.19 -12.39 1.53
CA LEU A 57 1.04 -11.61 2.44
C LEU A 57 2.22 -12.45 2.98
N SER A 58 1.97 -13.67 3.43
CA SER A 58 2.99 -14.59 3.94
C SER A 58 4.07 -14.91 2.89
N THR A 59 3.70 -14.97 1.60
CA THR A 59 4.63 -15.20 0.49
C THR A 59 5.64 -14.05 0.35
N PHE A 60 5.23 -12.81 0.57
CA PHE A 60 6.14 -11.65 0.56
C PHE A 60 6.87 -11.43 1.89
N GLY A 61 6.37 -12.02 2.97
CA GLY A 61 6.84 -11.79 4.33
C GLY A 61 7.63 -12.94 4.96
N ASP A 62 8.20 -13.83 4.15
CA ASP A 62 8.97 -14.99 4.62
C ASP A 62 8.19 -15.83 5.66
N GLY A 63 6.95 -16.16 5.34
CA GLY A 63 6.05 -16.88 6.24
C GLY A 63 5.20 -15.96 7.14
N HIS A 64 5.62 -14.72 7.38
CA HIS A 64 4.93 -13.80 8.30
C HIS A 64 4.07 -12.79 7.53
N PRO A 65 2.72 -12.84 7.63
CA PRO A 65 1.86 -11.97 6.83
C PRO A 65 2.03 -10.47 7.14
N LEU A 66 2.33 -10.11 8.40
CA LEU A 66 2.60 -8.72 8.78
C LEU A 66 3.86 -8.17 8.10
N GLN A 67 4.91 -8.99 7.97
CA GLN A 67 6.12 -8.61 7.26
C GLN A 67 5.83 -8.40 5.78
N GLY A 68 5.00 -9.25 5.16
CA GLY A 68 4.59 -9.07 3.76
C GLY A 68 3.81 -7.78 3.54
N CYS A 69 2.93 -7.42 4.48
CA CYS A 69 2.22 -6.15 4.45
C CYS A 69 3.19 -4.96 4.46
N LEU A 70 4.21 -4.99 5.34
CA LEU A 70 5.24 -3.96 5.40
C LEU A 70 6.08 -3.91 4.11
N VAL A 71 6.48 -5.05 3.56
CA VAL A 71 7.23 -5.12 2.30
C VAL A 71 6.43 -4.46 1.18
N ILE A 72 5.16 -4.79 1.03
CA ILE A 72 4.28 -4.19 0.02
C ILE A 72 4.18 -2.67 0.24
N ALA A 73 3.91 -2.23 1.48
CA ALA A 73 3.80 -0.80 1.80
C ALA A 73 5.08 -0.02 1.47
N LEU A 74 6.25 -0.58 1.81
CA LEU A 74 7.55 0.01 1.51
C LEU A 74 7.82 0.08 0.01
N THR A 75 7.47 -0.98 -0.75
CA THR A 75 7.65 -0.96 -2.21
C THR A 75 6.80 0.12 -2.88
N PHE A 76 5.53 0.26 -2.49
CA PHE A 76 4.67 1.33 -3.01
C PHE A 76 5.14 2.72 -2.59
N SER A 77 5.59 2.88 -1.35
CA SER A 77 6.21 4.11 -0.85
C SER A 77 7.42 4.52 -1.68
N LEU A 78 8.30 3.57 -2.01
CA LEU A 78 9.48 3.82 -2.85
C LEU A 78 9.08 4.26 -4.26
N VAL A 79 8.14 3.55 -4.88
CA VAL A 79 7.63 3.89 -6.23
C VAL A 79 6.96 5.26 -6.25
N GLY A 80 6.14 5.57 -5.23
CA GLY A 80 5.50 6.87 -5.08
C GLY A 80 6.50 8.02 -4.94
N GLY A 81 7.55 7.84 -4.13
CA GLY A 81 8.65 8.81 -4.03
C GLY A 81 9.43 8.99 -5.33
N LEU A 82 9.67 7.90 -6.08
CA LEU A 82 10.32 7.95 -7.39
C LEU A 82 9.48 8.74 -8.41
N PHE A 83 8.16 8.54 -8.42
CA PHE A 83 7.27 9.27 -9.32
C PHE A 83 7.16 10.75 -8.99
N ASP A 84 7.07 11.12 -7.70
CA ASP A 84 7.08 12.53 -7.29
C ASP A 84 8.40 13.23 -7.65
N THR A 85 9.52 12.53 -7.44
CA THR A 85 10.86 13.00 -7.85
C THR A 85 10.94 13.22 -9.35
N TYR A 86 10.47 12.27 -10.15
CA TYR A 86 10.43 12.38 -11.61
C TYR A 86 9.59 13.56 -12.07
N ALA A 87 8.39 13.73 -11.51
CA ALA A 87 7.50 14.84 -11.83
C ALA A 87 8.14 16.20 -11.50
N CYS A 88 8.82 16.30 -10.36
CA CYS A 88 9.57 17.51 -10.00
C CYS A 88 10.69 17.81 -11.01
N CYS A 89 11.48 16.81 -11.39
CA CYS A 89 12.55 16.98 -12.39
C CYS A 89 11.99 17.38 -13.77
N GLN A 90 10.87 16.78 -14.19
CA GLN A 90 10.21 17.13 -15.44
C GLN A 90 9.71 18.58 -15.43
N ASN A 91 9.10 19.02 -14.33
CA ASN A 91 8.60 20.38 -14.17
C ASN A 91 9.74 21.41 -14.22
N PHE A 92 10.89 21.09 -13.62
CA PHE A 92 12.08 21.95 -13.70
C PHE A 92 12.64 22.06 -15.13
N ARG A 93 12.59 20.98 -15.92
CA ARG A 93 13.05 20.99 -17.32
C ARG A 93 12.15 21.81 -18.26
N SER A 94 10.87 21.98 -17.91
CA SER A 94 9.89 22.69 -18.76
C SER A 94 9.87 24.21 -18.55
N ASN A 95 10.52 24.70 -17.48
CA ASN A 95 10.71 26.13 -17.18
C ASN A 95 12.08 26.59 -17.66
#